data_AF-A0A498N7N8-F1
#
_entry.id   AF-A0A498N7N8-F1
#
_cell.length_a   1.000
_cell.length_b   1.000
_cell.length_c   1.000
_cell.angle_alpha   90.00
_cell.angle_beta   90.00
_cell.angle_gamma   90.00
#
_symmetry.space_group_name_H-M   'P 1'
#
loop_
_entity.id
_entity.type
_entity.pdbx_description
1 polymer ?
#
loop_
_entity_poly.entity_id
_entity_poly.type
_entity_poly.pdbx_seq_one_letter_code
_entity_poly.pdbx_strand_id
1 'polypeptide(L)'
;MLHRNMPACNLLLSGAIHFSGCMASQTIRMLKLFGLQSISVGTFFRHQRLYTISTIVQAWQNEQAGVIKELKEMRAGLILSGDCRSDSPGHCAKYGTYSLIEDRINKVLDIQLVQSSEVPSSSWCELEGLKRSIRFLTEQHMQVSALITDRNRQVAKWVREELCPKGTRHFFDVWHIGKRSTVSDKLESVATRPALVKDVRQLSPQHQTFSLEAFHSLILHFAPKHTGFSFLGMYSRLLLAALHFNHNGSRDVARTSDGEVCYAVRYPRFRKGGWVVRPVNP
;
A
#
# COMPACT_ATOMS: atom_id res chain seq x y z
N MET A 1 -29.62 -17.94 -15.34
CA MET A 1 -28.47 -17.66 -16.24
C MET A 1 -27.30 -18.57 -15.87
N LEU A 2 -26.79 -19.35 -16.83
CA LEU A 2 -25.64 -20.23 -16.65
C LEU A 2 -24.42 -19.66 -17.41
N HIS A 3 -23.24 -19.69 -16.80
CA HIS A 3 -21.96 -19.42 -17.45
C HIS A 3 -21.17 -20.73 -17.52
N ARG A 4 -20.93 -21.27 -18.72
CA ARG A 4 -20.22 -22.56 -18.91
C ARG A 4 -20.76 -23.68 -18.00
N ASN A 5 -22.08 -23.88 -18.00
CA ASN A 5 -22.81 -24.84 -17.16
C ASN A 5 -22.70 -24.63 -15.63
N MET A 6 -22.23 -23.48 -15.18
CA MET A 6 -22.23 -23.07 -13.77
C MET A 6 -23.29 -21.98 -13.54
N PRO A 7 -24.04 -22.00 -12.43
CA PRO A 7 -24.90 -20.88 -12.03
C PRO A 7 -24.11 -19.57 -11.94
N ALA A 8 -24.51 -18.54 -12.70
CA ALA A 8 -23.78 -17.27 -12.73
C ALA A 8 -23.63 -16.64 -11.33
N CYS A 9 -24.63 -16.83 -10.46
CA CYS A 9 -24.61 -16.39 -9.07
C CYS A 9 -23.43 -16.96 -8.27
N ASN A 10 -22.97 -18.19 -8.58
CA ASN A 10 -21.81 -18.78 -7.90
C ASN A 10 -20.51 -18.02 -8.21
N LEU A 11 -20.36 -17.57 -9.45
CA LEU A 11 -19.22 -16.76 -9.86
C LEU A 11 -19.31 -15.35 -9.26
N LEU A 12 -20.49 -14.73 -9.32
CA LEU A 12 -20.74 -13.42 -8.71
C LEU A 12 -20.49 -13.43 -7.21
N LEU A 13 -20.93 -14.47 -6.49
CA LEU A 13 -20.65 -14.64 -5.06
C LEU A 13 -19.14 -14.77 -4.80
N SER A 14 -18.41 -15.50 -5.65
CA SER A 14 -16.95 -15.61 -5.53
C SER A 14 -16.26 -14.27 -5.77
N GLY A 15 -16.73 -13.51 -6.76
CA GLY A 15 -16.29 -12.15 -7.02
C GLY A 15 -16.55 -11.25 -5.83
N ALA A 16 -17.79 -11.22 -5.31
CA ALA A 16 -18.17 -10.41 -4.16
C ALA A 16 -17.30 -10.70 -2.92
N ILE A 17 -17.05 -11.98 -2.62
CA ILE A 17 -16.15 -12.37 -1.52
C ILE A 17 -14.73 -11.86 -1.77
N HIS A 18 -14.20 -12.00 -2.99
CA HIS A 18 -12.82 -11.64 -3.28
C HIS A 18 -12.63 -10.11 -3.30
N PHE A 19 -13.48 -9.39 -4.04
CA PHE A 19 -13.39 -7.96 -4.27
C PHE A 19 -13.66 -7.13 -3.01
N SER A 20 -14.43 -7.67 -2.06
CA SER A 20 -14.64 -7.04 -0.74
C SER A 20 -13.53 -7.33 0.27
N GLY A 21 -12.49 -8.09 -0.09
CA GLY A 21 -11.44 -8.49 0.84
C GLY A 21 -11.88 -9.55 1.88
N CYS A 22 -13.14 -10.00 1.83
CA CYS A 22 -13.68 -10.97 2.78
C CYS A 22 -12.92 -12.31 2.75
N MET A 23 -12.96 -13.01 3.89
CA MET A 23 -12.37 -14.34 4.03
C MET A 23 -13.36 -15.41 3.57
N ALA A 24 -13.04 -16.08 2.46
CA ALA A 24 -13.94 -17.06 1.85
C ALA A 24 -14.38 -18.18 2.80
N SER A 25 -13.46 -18.69 3.64
CA SER A 25 -13.79 -19.71 4.64
C SER A 25 -14.80 -19.20 5.68
N GLN A 26 -14.65 -17.95 6.15
CA GLN A 26 -15.56 -17.34 7.11
C GLN A 26 -16.91 -17.02 6.47
N THR A 27 -16.93 -16.41 5.28
CA THR A 27 -18.18 -16.07 4.58
C THR A 27 -18.98 -17.31 4.21
N ILE A 28 -18.35 -18.34 3.66
CA ILE A 28 -19.05 -19.58 3.28
C ILE A 28 -19.56 -20.32 4.54
N ARG A 29 -18.79 -20.32 5.63
CA ARG A 29 -19.26 -20.85 6.92
C ARG A 29 -20.49 -20.10 7.43
N MET A 30 -20.48 -18.77 7.35
CA MET A 30 -21.61 -17.93 7.74
C MET A 30 -22.86 -18.26 6.91
N LEU A 31 -22.74 -18.34 5.57
CA LEU A 31 -23.86 -18.69 4.69
C LEU A 31 -24.44 -20.07 5.04
N LYS A 32 -23.56 -21.05 5.32
CA LYS A 32 -23.98 -22.39 5.74
C LYS A 32 -24.75 -22.36 7.08
N LEU A 33 -24.30 -21.58 8.07
CA LEU A 33 -24.99 -21.43 9.35
C LEU A 33 -26.35 -20.74 9.20
N PHE A 34 -26.47 -19.81 8.27
CA PHE A 34 -27.73 -19.13 7.95
C PHE A 34 -28.70 -20.00 7.11
N GLY A 35 -28.27 -21.19 6.66
CA GLY A 35 -29.10 -22.09 5.86
C GLY A 35 -29.14 -21.77 4.36
N LEU A 36 -28.24 -20.91 3.86
CA LEU A 36 -28.15 -20.61 2.43
C LEU A 36 -27.28 -21.62 1.71
N GLN A 37 -27.81 -22.18 0.61
CA GLN A 37 -27.03 -23.01 -0.30
C GLN A 37 -26.05 -22.11 -1.07
N SER A 38 -24.75 -22.37 -0.91
CA SER A 38 -23.69 -21.60 -1.54
C SER A 38 -22.59 -22.50 -2.10
N ILE A 39 -21.63 -21.87 -2.77
CA ILE A 39 -20.40 -22.53 -3.22
C ILE A 39 -19.57 -23.07 -2.06
N SER A 40 -18.74 -24.08 -2.35
CA SER A 40 -17.70 -24.55 -1.42
C SER A 40 -16.46 -23.67 -1.46
N VAL A 41 -15.60 -23.76 -0.43
CA VAL A 41 -14.30 -23.06 -0.39
C VAL A 41 -13.41 -23.50 -1.57
N GLY A 42 -13.42 -24.78 -1.95
CA GLY A 42 -12.67 -25.27 -3.12
C GLY A 42 -13.19 -24.68 -4.44
N THR A 43 -14.50 -24.54 -4.56
CA THR A 43 -15.14 -23.87 -5.70
C THR A 43 -14.73 -22.39 -5.77
N PHE A 44 -14.71 -21.70 -4.63
CA PHE A 44 -14.19 -20.32 -4.55
C PHE A 44 -12.76 -20.22 -5.06
N PHE A 45 -11.82 -21.04 -4.58
CA PHE A 45 -10.43 -20.99 -5.03
C PHE A 45 -10.27 -21.32 -6.52
N ARG A 46 -11.09 -22.21 -7.05
CA ARG A 46 -11.15 -22.48 -8.50
C ARG A 46 -11.59 -21.23 -9.27
N HIS A 47 -12.66 -20.56 -8.82
CA HIS A 47 -13.10 -19.31 -9.44
C HIS A 47 -12.07 -18.20 -9.28
N GLN A 48 -11.38 -18.19 -8.13
CA GLN A 48 -10.35 -17.21 -7.84
C GLN A 48 -9.25 -17.26 -8.89
N ARG A 49 -8.72 -18.47 -9.11
CA ARG A 49 -7.65 -18.77 -10.07
C ARG A 49 -8.05 -18.55 -11.52
N LEU A 50 -9.26 -18.94 -11.90
CA LEU A 50 -9.68 -18.95 -13.32
C LEU A 50 -10.27 -17.61 -13.80
N TYR A 51 -10.86 -16.83 -12.89
CA TYR A 51 -11.63 -15.64 -13.28
C TYR A 51 -11.22 -14.40 -12.48
N THR A 52 -11.36 -14.42 -11.15
CA THR A 52 -11.29 -13.15 -10.42
C THR A 52 -9.88 -12.56 -10.36
N ILE A 53 -8.82 -13.38 -10.30
CA ILE A 53 -7.44 -12.89 -10.28
C ILE A 53 -7.11 -12.17 -11.59
N SER A 54 -7.45 -12.76 -12.74
CA SER A 54 -7.19 -12.12 -14.03
C SER A 54 -7.97 -10.82 -14.19
N THR A 55 -9.22 -10.78 -13.73
CA THR A 55 -10.02 -9.54 -13.71
C THR A 55 -9.37 -8.45 -12.85
N ILE A 56 -8.88 -8.79 -11.66
CA ILE A 56 -8.20 -7.83 -10.76
C ILE A 56 -6.91 -7.31 -11.39
N VAL A 57 -6.08 -8.22 -11.92
CA VAL A 57 -4.81 -7.85 -12.56
C VAL A 57 -5.06 -6.93 -13.75
N GLN A 58 -6.05 -7.25 -14.58
CA GLN A 58 -6.43 -6.40 -15.71
C GLN A 58 -6.93 -5.02 -15.26
N ALA A 59 -7.77 -4.97 -14.23
CA ALA A 59 -8.25 -3.70 -13.67
C ALA A 59 -7.10 -2.83 -13.14
N TRP A 60 -6.16 -3.43 -12.41
CA TRP A 60 -4.96 -2.76 -11.93
C TRP A 60 -4.08 -2.25 -13.07
N GLN A 61 -3.81 -3.08 -14.08
CA GLN A 61 -3.00 -2.67 -15.24
C GLN A 61 -3.61 -1.47 -15.97
N ASN A 62 -4.93 -1.46 -16.13
CA ASN A 62 -5.64 -0.33 -16.74
C ASN A 62 -5.52 0.94 -15.90
N GLU A 63 -5.70 0.84 -14.58
CA GLU A 63 -5.56 1.99 -13.68
C GLU A 63 -4.10 2.49 -13.64
N GLN A 64 -3.13 1.60 -13.49
CA GLN A 64 -1.71 1.92 -13.45
C GLN A 64 -1.27 2.59 -14.76
N ALA A 65 -1.72 2.10 -15.91
CA ALA A 65 -1.44 2.73 -17.21
C ALA A 65 -2.05 4.14 -17.29
N GLY A 66 -3.26 4.33 -16.77
CA GLY A 66 -3.90 5.65 -16.67
C GLY A 66 -3.10 6.63 -15.81
N VAL A 67 -2.68 6.20 -14.61
CA VAL A 67 -1.86 7.00 -13.70
C VAL A 67 -0.50 7.33 -14.31
N ILE A 68 0.15 6.38 -14.97
CA ILE A 68 1.43 6.61 -15.66
C ILE A 68 1.27 7.64 -16.78
N LYS A 69 0.18 7.57 -17.55
CA LYS A 69 -0.11 8.55 -18.60
C LYS A 69 -0.29 9.95 -18.02
N GLU A 70 -1.10 10.09 -16.98
CA GLU A 70 -1.31 11.35 -16.23
C GLU A 70 0.02 11.93 -15.73
N LEU A 71 0.88 11.09 -15.15
CA LEU A 71 2.19 11.50 -14.64
C LEU A 71 3.16 11.92 -15.76
N LYS A 72 3.14 11.25 -16.91
CA LYS A 72 3.94 11.64 -18.09
C LYS A 72 3.49 12.99 -18.66
N GLU A 73 2.19 13.27 -18.65
CA GLU A 73 1.62 14.53 -19.12
C GLU A 73 2.01 15.72 -18.24
N MET A 74 2.16 15.51 -16.92
CA MET A 74 2.65 16.54 -16.00
C MET A 74 4.11 16.96 -16.25
N ARG A 75 4.90 16.18 -17.01
CA ARG A 75 6.31 16.44 -17.38
C ARG A 75 7.23 16.83 -16.21
N ALA A 76 6.87 16.43 -15.01
CA ALA A 76 7.61 16.73 -13.79
C ALA A 76 8.13 15.43 -13.19
N GLY A 77 9.37 15.43 -12.71
CA GLY A 77 9.95 14.26 -12.05
C GLY A 77 9.10 13.82 -10.86
N LEU A 78 9.08 12.51 -10.61
CA LEU A 78 8.25 11.88 -9.58
C LEU A 78 8.74 12.21 -8.18
N ILE A 79 7.81 12.31 -7.23
CA ILE A 79 8.05 12.45 -5.80
C ILE A 79 7.42 11.25 -5.12
N LEU A 80 8.25 10.25 -4.83
CA LEU A 80 7.78 8.94 -4.44
C LEU A 80 8.02 8.69 -2.96
N SER A 81 6.99 8.19 -2.30
CA SER A 81 7.05 7.66 -0.95
C SER A 81 7.00 6.13 -1.03
N GLY A 82 8.01 5.44 -0.49
CA GLY A 82 8.08 3.98 -0.55
C GLY A 82 8.37 3.33 0.80
N ASP A 83 7.65 2.24 1.10
CA ASP A 83 7.82 1.45 2.33
C ASP A 83 7.51 -0.04 2.09
N CYS A 84 8.12 -0.92 2.89
CA CYS A 84 7.91 -2.37 2.85
C CYS A 84 7.13 -2.87 4.06
N ARG A 85 6.14 -3.70 3.78
CA ARG A 85 5.34 -4.38 4.78
C ARG A 85 5.51 -5.89 4.68
N SER A 86 5.85 -6.52 5.80
CA SER A 86 5.85 -7.98 5.95
C SER A 86 4.44 -8.55 6.23
N ASP A 87 4.18 -9.74 5.71
CA ASP A 87 2.92 -10.47 5.87
C ASP A 87 2.71 -11.02 7.29
N SER A 88 3.77 -11.34 8.04
CA SER A 88 3.70 -11.71 9.45
C SER A 88 4.64 -10.87 10.34
N PRO A 89 4.36 -10.73 11.66
CA PRO A 89 5.32 -10.19 12.61
C PRO A 89 6.51 -11.15 12.84
N GLY A 90 7.72 -10.61 12.98
CA GLY A 90 8.94 -11.38 13.30
C GLY A 90 9.79 -11.76 12.09
N HIS A 91 10.80 -12.61 12.30
CA HIS A 91 11.79 -12.97 11.27
C HIS A 91 11.32 -14.02 10.25
N CYS A 92 10.12 -14.60 10.42
CA CYS A 92 9.58 -15.69 9.60
C CYS A 92 8.56 -15.22 8.55
N ALA A 93 8.62 -13.96 8.13
CA ALA A 93 7.76 -13.44 7.07
C ALA A 93 7.97 -14.21 5.75
N LYS A 94 6.88 -14.63 5.12
CA LYS A 94 6.92 -15.33 3.84
C LYS A 94 6.94 -14.35 2.68
N TYR A 95 6.24 -13.22 2.81
CA TYR A 95 6.19 -12.20 1.78
C TYR A 95 6.48 -10.80 2.35
N GLY A 96 7.30 -10.04 1.63
CA GLY A 96 7.43 -8.60 1.80
C GLY A 96 6.73 -7.89 0.65
N THR A 97 5.90 -6.91 0.98
CA THR A 97 5.20 -6.07 0.00
C THR A 97 5.81 -4.68 0.02
N TYR A 98 6.42 -4.27 -1.07
CA TYR A 98 6.89 -2.90 -1.25
C TYR A 98 5.82 -2.08 -1.97
N SER A 99 5.39 -1.00 -1.35
CA SER A 99 4.38 -0.09 -1.89
C SER A 99 5.05 1.22 -2.29
N LEU A 100 4.74 1.73 -3.47
CA LEU A 100 5.28 2.99 -3.98
C LEU A 100 4.13 3.93 -4.34
N ILE A 101 4.04 5.05 -3.63
CA ILE A 101 2.99 6.07 -3.81
C ILE A 101 3.62 7.33 -4.39
N GLU A 102 2.98 7.92 -5.40
CA GLU A 102 3.30 9.28 -5.84
C GLU A 102 2.61 10.28 -4.92
N ASP A 103 3.40 11.09 -4.24
CA ASP A 103 2.94 11.92 -3.12
C ASP A 103 2.00 13.04 -3.58
N ARG A 104 2.28 13.64 -4.74
CA ARG A 104 1.53 14.81 -5.26
C ARG A 104 0.08 14.49 -5.61
N ILE A 105 -0.15 13.33 -6.23
CA ILE A 105 -1.50 12.89 -6.62
C ILE A 105 -2.11 11.92 -5.62
N ASN A 106 -1.34 11.52 -4.60
CA ASN A 106 -1.76 10.58 -3.57
C ASN A 106 -2.32 9.27 -4.16
N LYS A 107 -1.64 8.70 -5.16
CA LYS A 107 -2.00 7.42 -5.77
C LYS A 107 -0.86 6.42 -5.61
N VAL A 108 -1.23 5.18 -5.28
CA VAL A 108 -0.35 4.02 -5.40
C VAL A 108 0.01 3.86 -6.88
N LEU A 109 1.31 3.99 -7.17
CA LEU A 109 1.86 3.88 -8.51
C LEU A 109 2.32 2.44 -8.78
N ASP A 110 2.91 1.77 -7.80
CA ASP A 110 3.42 0.41 -7.96
C ASP A 110 3.37 -0.39 -6.65
N ILE A 111 3.22 -1.71 -6.80
CA ILE A 111 3.27 -2.68 -5.69
C ILE A 111 4.09 -3.88 -6.12
N GLN A 112 5.13 -4.18 -5.35
CA GLN A 112 6.01 -5.32 -5.58
C GLN A 112 5.87 -6.33 -4.44
N LEU A 113 5.38 -7.52 -4.76
CA LEU A 113 5.35 -8.65 -3.84
C LEU A 113 6.64 -9.47 -4.01
N VAL A 114 7.40 -9.62 -2.93
CA VAL A 114 8.65 -10.38 -2.88
C VAL A 114 8.49 -11.53 -1.90
N GLN A 115 8.67 -12.76 -2.35
CA GLN A 115 8.73 -13.91 -1.46
C GLN A 115 10.11 -13.98 -0.79
N SER A 116 10.17 -14.27 0.51
CA SER A 116 11.42 -14.30 1.28
C SER A 116 12.41 -15.38 0.82
N SER A 117 11.95 -16.38 0.06
CA SER A 117 12.82 -17.37 -0.60
C SER A 117 13.50 -16.88 -1.87
N GLU A 118 13.05 -15.75 -2.44
CA GLU A 118 13.69 -15.10 -3.60
C GLU A 118 14.91 -14.27 -3.19
N VAL A 119 15.07 -14.01 -1.89
CA VAL A 119 16.09 -13.14 -1.32
C VAL A 119 16.81 -13.85 -0.15
N PRO A 120 18.00 -13.37 0.28
CA PRO A 120 18.74 -14.04 1.36
C PRO A 120 17.98 -14.12 2.69
N SER A 121 17.14 -13.13 2.99
CA SER A 121 16.26 -13.15 4.15
C SER A 121 15.12 -12.14 4.02
N SER A 122 14.12 -12.24 4.89
CA SER A 122 12.96 -11.33 4.92
C SER A 122 13.32 -9.84 5.04
N SER A 123 14.49 -9.50 5.59
CA SER A 123 14.97 -8.10 5.67
C SER A 123 15.44 -7.53 4.34
N TRP A 124 15.70 -8.38 3.34
CA TRP A 124 16.09 -7.97 1.99
C TRP A 124 14.89 -7.68 1.09
N CYS A 125 13.68 -8.12 1.47
CA CYS A 125 12.47 -7.91 0.67
C CYS A 125 12.20 -6.42 0.41
N GLU A 126 12.52 -5.54 1.36
CA GLU A 126 12.38 -4.08 1.19
C GLU A 126 13.28 -3.55 0.07
N LEU A 127 14.57 -3.89 0.10
CA LEU A 127 15.52 -3.45 -0.92
C LEU A 127 15.17 -4.04 -2.29
N GLU A 128 14.80 -5.32 -2.34
CA GLU A 128 14.45 -6.00 -3.59
C GLU A 128 13.15 -5.42 -4.19
N GLY A 129 12.14 -5.15 -3.36
CA GLY A 129 10.91 -4.51 -3.80
C GLY A 129 11.15 -3.11 -4.36
N LEU A 130 12.00 -2.31 -3.71
CA LEU A 130 12.41 -1.00 -4.24
C LEU A 130 13.12 -1.13 -5.60
N LYS A 131 14.08 -2.06 -5.73
CA LYS A 131 14.80 -2.30 -6.99
C LYS A 131 13.85 -2.65 -8.13
N ARG A 132 12.88 -3.54 -7.89
CA ARG A 132 11.87 -3.93 -8.88
C ARG A 132 11.02 -2.73 -9.30
N SER A 133 10.58 -1.92 -8.34
CA SER A 133 9.76 -0.74 -8.61
C SER A 133 10.53 0.30 -9.43
N ILE A 134 11.80 0.57 -9.09
CA ILE A 134 12.64 1.51 -9.84
C ILE A 134 12.93 1.01 -11.25
N ARG A 135 13.18 -0.29 -11.42
CA ARG A 135 13.35 -0.90 -12.76
C ARG A 135 12.10 -0.69 -13.60
N PHE A 136 10.92 -0.97 -13.05
CA PHE A 136 9.64 -0.72 -13.71
C PHE A 136 9.49 0.74 -14.14
N LEU A 137 9.77 1.70 -13.26
CA LEU A 137 9.71 3.13 -13.61
C LEU A 137 10.71 3.52 -14.70
N THR A 138 11.90 2.93 -14.69
CA THR A 138 12.93 3.15 -15.70
C THR A 138 12.48 2.64 -17.07
N GLU A 139 11.88 1.44 -17.12
CA GLU A 139 11.29 0.86 -18.34
C GLU A 139 10.12 1.71 -18.86
N GLN A 140 9.39 2.38 -17.97
CA GLN A 140 8.34 3.33 -18.33
C GLN A 140 8.87 4.72 -18.70
N HIS A 141 10.20 4.93 -18.72
CA HIS A 141 10.85 6.23 -18.98
C HIS A 141 10.41 7.33 -18.00
N MET A 142 10.20 6.98 -16.74
CA MET A 142 9.82 7.93 -15.69
C MET A 142 11.03 8.28 -14.81
N GLN A 143 11.28 9.58 -14.64
CA GLN A 143 12.38 10.05 -13.79
C GLN A 143 11.91 10.27 -12.35
N VAL A 144 12.65 9.73 -11.39
CA VAL A 144 12.40 9.95 -9.94
C VAL A 144 13.21 11.15 -9.46
N SER A 145 12.54 12.24 -9.11
CA SER A 145 13.19 13.47 -8.61
C SER A 145 13.48 13.43 -7.11
N ALA A 146 12.57 12.81 -6.36
CA ALA A 146 12.68 12.65 -4.92
C ALA A 146 12.12 11.29 -4.50
N LEU A 147 12.80 10.65 -3.56
CA LEU A 147 12.39 9.40 -2.95
C LEU A 147 12.41 9.57 -1.43
N ILE A 148 11.28 9.29 -0.78
CA ILE A 148 11.11 9.30 0.67
C ILE A 148 10.98 7.84 1.12
N THR A 149 11.86 7.41 2.02
CA THR A 149 11.81 6.05 2.59
C THR A 149 12.03 6.07 4.08
N ASP A 150 11.74 4.95 4.72
CA ASP A 150 12.18 4.67 6.07
C ASP A 150 13.71 4.59 6.19
N ARG A 151 14.17 4.62 7.44
CA ARG A 151 15.60 4.55 7.77
C ARG A 151 16.12 3.11 7.69
N ASN A 152 16.17 2.55 6.49
CA ASN A 152 16.84 1.28 6.21
C ASN A 152 18.25 1.52 5.64
N ARG A 153 19.27 0.95 6.29
CA ARG A 153 20.69 1.12 5.89
C ARG A 153 20.97 0.58 4.49
N GLN A 154 20.35 -0.54 4.11
CA GLN A 154 20.56 -1.18 2.81
C GLN A 154 19.94 -0.34 1.69
N VAL A 155 18.70 0.13 1.91
CA VAL A 155 18.01 1.06 1.00
C VAL A 155 18.80 2.34 0.84
N ALA A 156 19.15 3.01 1.94
CA ALA A 156 19.90 4.27 1.90
C ALA A 156 21.26 4.14 1.20
N LYS A 157 21.95 3.00 1.39
CA LYS A 157 23.19 2.72 0.67
C LYS A 157 22.94 2.61 -0.84
N TRP A 158 21.99 1.77 -1.24
CA TRP A 158 21.68 1.52 -2.63
C TRP A 158 21.18 2.77 -3.36
N VAL A 159 20.27 3.55 -2.74
CA VAL A 159 19.77 4.80 -3.32
C VAL A 159 20.91 5.80 -3.56
N ARG A 160 21.84 5.92 -2.62
CA ARG A 160 23.01 6.79 -2.75
C ARG A 160 23.95 6.37 -3.89
N GLU A 161 24.11 5.07 -4.10
CA GLU A 161 25.01 4.53 -5.13
C GLU A 161 24.38 4.55 -6.53
N GLU A 162 23.06 4.31 -6.64
CA GLU A 162 22.40 4.06 -7.93
C GLU A 162 21.47 5.19 -8.40
N LEU A 163 20.83 5.94 -7.49
CA LEU A 163 19.81 6.94 -7.83
C LEU A 163 20.31 8.37 -7.66
N CYS A 164 21.07 8.66 -6.61
CA CYS A 164 21.65 9.99 -6.40
C CYS A 164 22.52 10.46 -7.59
N PRO A 165 23.36 9.60 -8.23
CA PRO A 165 24.10 9.99 -9.43
C PRO A 165 23.20 10.33 -10.62
N LYS A 166 21.96 9.82 -10.64
CA LYS A 166 20.95 10.09 -11.68
C LYS A 166 20.08 11.32 -11.36
N GLY A 167 20.41 12.05 -10.29
CA GLY A 167 19.73 13.27 -9.87
C GLY A 167 18.57 13.07 -8.89
N THR A 168 18.35 11.86 -8.36
CA THR A 168 17.32 11.62 -7.36
C THR A 168 17.75 12.12 -5.99
N ARG A 169 16.90 12.91 -5.32
CA ARG A 169 17.11 13.34 -3.94
C ARG A 169 16.48 12.31 -2.98
N HIS A 170 17.24 11.82 -2.02
CA HIS A 170 16.76 10.87 -1.02
C HIS A 170 16.47 11.56 0.31
N PHE A 171 15.29 11.32 0.85
CA PHE A 171 14.86 11.81 2.15
C PHE A 171 14.43 10.66 3.06
N PHE A 172 14.65 10.85 4.36
CA PHE A 172 14.11 9.98 5.40
C PHE A 172 12.75 10.47 5.88
N ASP A 173 11.87 9.51 6.15
CA ASP A 173 10.60 9.78 6.82
C ASP A 173 10.82 10.25 8.27
N VAL A 174 10.19 11.38 8.61
CA VAL A 174 10.27 12.04 9.91
C VAL A 174 9.42 11.32 10.96
N TRP A 175 8.33 10.66 10.56
CA TRP A 175 7.37 10.04 11.49
C TRP A 175 7.99 8.95 12.37
N HIS A 176 9.00 8.25 11.86
CA HIS A 176 9.74 7.22 12.60
C HIS A 176 10.77 7.78 13.58
N ILE A 177 11.18 9.05 13.43
CA ILE A 177 12.06 9.72 14.39
C ILE A 177 11.29 10.10 15.65
N GLY A 178 10.02 10.50 15.51
CA GLY A 178 9.15 10.86 16.64
C GLY A 178 8.63 9.67 17.47
N LYS A 179 8.56 8.46 16.91
CA LYS A 179 8.04 7.25 17.59
C LYS A 179 9.03 6.59 18.58
N ARG A 180 10.25 7.11 18.76
CA ARG A 180 11.20 6.60 19.78
C ARG A 180 10.96 7.26 21.15
N SER A 181 10.13 6.65 22.01
CA SER A 181 10.06 6.97 23.45
C SER A 181 10.81 5.88 24.24
N THR A 182 12.03 6.14 24.75
CA THR A 182 12.35 6.54 26.14
C THR A 182 13.52 7.56 26.22
N VAL A 183 13.75 8.31 25.14
CA VAL A 183 15.00 9.07 24.88
C VAL A 183 14.82 10.61 25.00
N SER A 184 13.63 11.09 25.37
CA SER A 184 13.36 12.51 25.62
C SER A 184 14.32 13.13 26.63
N ASP A 185 14.77 12.36 27.63
CA ASP A 185 15.65 12.84 28.71
C ASP A 185 17.16 12.74 28.37
N LYS A 186 17.54 12.05 27.28
CA LYS A 186 18.92 11.99 26.74
C LYS A 186 19.13 12.92 25.54
N LEU A 187 18.09 13.68 25.18
CA LEU A 187 17.96 14.41 23.92
C LEU A 187 19.07 15.45 23.72
N GLU A 188 19.61 16.05 24.77
CA GLU A 188 20.66 17.08 24.66
C GLU A 188 22.03 16.52 24.23
N SER A 189 22.40 15.32 24.70
CA SER A 189 23.64 14.64 24.29
C SER A 189 23.53 13.92 22.94
N VAL A 190 22.31 13.65 22.47
CA VAL A 190 22.03 13.00 21.18
C VAL A 190 21.76 14.04 20.09
N ALA A 191 21.20 15.20 20.43
CA ALA A 191 20.95 16.32 19.52
C ALA A 191 22.23 16.84 18.85
N THR A 192 23.36 16.77 19.56
CA THR A 192 24.68 17.17 19.07
C THR A 192 25.43 16.07 18.33
N ARG A 193 24.86 14.86 18.19
CA ARG A 193 25.51 13.79 17.41
C ARG A 193 25.58 14.20 15.93
N PRO A 194 26.77 14.18 15.31
CA PRO A 194 26.93 14.51 13.88
C PRO A 194 26.03 13.67 12.97
N ALA A 195 25.79 12.41 13.35
CA ALA A 195 24.89 11.51 12.64
C ALA A 195 23.43 12.01 12.65
N LEU A 196 22.93 12.51 13.79
CA LEU A 196 21.57 13.04 13.89
C LEU A 196 21.44 14.35 13.11
N VAL A 197 22.43 15.26 13.22
CA VAL A 197 22.43 16.51 12.44
C VAL A 197 22.42 16.23 10.94
N LYS A 198 23.15 15.19 10.49
CA LYS A 198 23.11 14.73 9.09
C LYS A 198 21.75 14.18 8.71
N ASP A 199 21.12 13.38 9.58
CA ASP A 199 19.78 12.83 9.34
C ASP A 199 18.74 13.96 9.28
N VAL A 200 18.82 14.97 10.17
CA VAL A 200 17.92 16.13 10.21
C VAL A 200 17.94 16.88 8.87
N ARG A 201 19.12 17.03 8.26
CA ARG A 201 19.26 17.63 6.91
C ARG A 201 18.66 16.76 5.79
N GLN A 202 18.49 15.47 6.04
CA GLN A 202 17.89 14.50 5.11
C GLN A 202 16.41 14.25 5.40
N LEU A 203 15.81 14.94 6.36
CA LEU A 203 14.39 14.84 6.60
C LEU A 203 13.61 15.49 5.46
N SER A 204 12.53 14.82 5.05
CA SER A 204 11.59 15.41 4.12
C SER A 204 10.94 16.65 4.77
N PRO A 205 11.10 17.86 4.18
CA PRO A 205 10.54 19.08 4.76
C PRO A 205 9.04 19.24 4.49
N GLN A 206 8.49 18.51 3.51
CA GLN A 206 7.13 18.71 2.97
C GLN A 206 6.32 17.43 2.76
N HIS A 207 6.95 16.29 2.48
CA HIS A 207 6.27 15.05 2.11
C HIS A 207 6.25 14.09 3.31
N GLN A 208 5.06 13.75 3.80
CA GLN A 208 4.83 12.88 4.95
C GLN A 208 4.28 11.53 4.46
N THR A 209 4.78 10.42 5.02
CA THR A 209 4.34 9.04 4.68
C THR A 209 2.93 8.69 5.20
N PHE A 210 2.11 9.69 5.57
CA PHE A 210 0.74 9.48 6.05
C PHE A 210 -0.08 8.62 5.06
N SER A 211 0.09 8.86 3.76
CA SER A 211 -0.57 8.09 2.71
C SER A 211 -0.13 6.63 2.66
N LEU A 212 1.17 6.36 2.87
CA LEU A 212 1.68 4.99 3.00
C LEU A 212 1.13 4.31 4.25
N GLU A 213 1.10 4.99 5.39
CA GLU A 213 0.52 4.42 6.63
C GLU A 213 -0.98 4.13 6.47
N ALA A 214 -1.72 5.03 5.81
CA ALA A 214 -3.13 4.85 5.48
C ALA A 214 -3.33 3.66 4.52
N PHE A 215 -2.48 3.55 3.48
CA PHE A 215 -2.50 2.44 2.55
C PHE A 215 -2.17 1.11 3.23
N HIS A 216 -1.13 1.05 4.06
CA HIS A 216 -0.75 -0.13 4.84
C HIS A 216 -1.83 -0.56 5.84
N SER A 217 -2.60 0.40 6.34
CA SER A 217 -3.79 0.13 7.15
C SER A 217 -4.93 -0.45 6.31
N LEU A 218 -5.14 0.04 5.08
CA LEU A 218 -6.12 -0.52 4.15
C LEU A 218 -5.75 -1.94 3.71
N ILE A 219 -4.46 -2.23 3.49
CA ILE A 219 -3.99 -3.59 3.18
C ILE A 219 -4.43 -4.58 4.25
N LEU A 220 -4.52 -4.21 5.54
CA LEU A 220 -5.00 -5.12 6.59
C LEU A 220 -6.44 -5.61 6.36
N HIS A 221 -7.28 -4.82 5.70
CA HIS A 221 -8.64 -5.21 5.36
C HIS A 221 -8.65 -6.30 4.29
N PHE A 222 -7.83 -6.14 3.25
CA PHE A 222 -7.76 -7.08 2.12
C PHE A 222 -6.83 -8.27 2.38
N ALA A 223 -5.76 -8.10 3.14
CA ALA A 223 -4.74 -9.11 3.44
C ALA A 223 -4.30 -9.04 4.92
N PRO A 224 -5.10 -9.62 5.84
CA PRO A 224 -4.77 -9.66 7.26
C PRO A 224 -3.50 -10.49 7.55
N LYS A 225 -2.66 -10.03 8.49
CA LYS A 225 -1.38 -10.69 8.83
C LYS A 225 -1.49 -12.09 9.44
N HIS A 226 -2.64 -12.41 10.03
CA HIS A 226 -2.87 -13.70 10.70
C HIS A 226 -3.41 -14.77 9.74
N THR A 227 -3.56 -14.45 8.46
CA THR A 227 -4.07 -15.37 7.44
C THR A 227 -2.99 -15.61 6.38
N GLY A 228 -2.71 -16.89 6.12
CA GLY A 228 -1.81 -17.28 5.03
C GLY A 228 -2.50 -17.25 3.67
N PHE A 229 -1.83 -16.67 2.67
CA PHE A 229 -2.30 -16.64 1.28
C PHE A 229 -1.29 -17.31 0.34
N SER A 230 -1.79 -17.86 -0.77
CA SER A 230 -0.93 -18.21 -1.92
C SER A 230 -0.33 -16.94 -2.51
N PHE A 231 0.76 -17.05 -3.28
CA PHE A 231 1.41 -15.89 -3.90
C PHE A 231 0.41 -15.05 -4.72
N LEU A 232 -0.34 -15.68 -5.64
CA LEU A 232 -1.35 -14.99 -6.45
C LEU A 232 -2.54 -14.49 -5.62
N GLY A 233 -2.90 -15.20 -4.54
CA GLY A 233 -3.95 -14.76 -3.62
C GLY A 233 -3.54 -13.50 -2.85
N MET A 234 -2.29 -13.43 -2.39
CA MET A 234 -1.72 -12.24 -1.75
C MET A 234 -1.62 -11.09 -2.75
N TYR A 235 -1.04 -11.36 -3.92
CA TYR A 235 -0.86 -10.35 -4.96
C TYR A 235 -2.17 -9.71 -5.40
N SER A 236 -3.19 -10.52 -5.73
CA SER A 236 -4.51 -9.99 -6.12
C SER A 236 -5.19 -9.18 -5.02
N ARG A 237 -5.05 -9.56 -3.75
CA ARG A 237 -5.56 -8.78 -2.60
C ARG A 237 -4.83 -7.45 -2.44
N LEU A 238 -3.52 -7.40 -2.69
CA LEU A 238 -2.75 -6.16 -2.68
C LEU A 238 -3.17 -5.22 -3.83
N LEU A 239 -3.39 -5.75 -5.03
CA LEU A 239 -3.89 -4.97 -6.15
C LEU A 239 -5.30 -4.41 -5.88
N LEU A 240 -6.19 -5.20 -5.26
CA LEU A 240 -7.50 -4.71 -4.82
C LEU A 240 -7.37 -3.57 -3.80
N ALA A 241 -6.47 -3.69 -2.83
CA ALA A 241 -6.20 -2.61 -1.88
C ALA A 241 -5.72 -1.35 -2.61
N ALA A 242 -4.86 -1.50 -3.62
CA ALA A 242 -4.33 -0.40 -4.43
C ALA A 242 -5.43 0.32 -5.22
N LEU A 243 -6.23 -0.44 -5.97
CA LEU A 243 -7.40 0.04 -6.69
C LEU A 243 -8.36 0.78 -5.75
N HIS A 244 -8.64 0.18 -4.59
CA HIS A 244 -9.49 0.81 -3.58
C HIS A 244 -8.85 2.09 -3.02
N PHE A 245 -7.54 2.12 -2.78
CA PHE A 245 -6.87 3.33 -2.31
C PHE A 245 -6.94 4.44 -3.35
N ASN A 246 -6.61 4.14 -4.60
CA ASN A 246 -6.57 5.11 -5.69
C ASN A 246 -7.95 5.66 -6.03
N HIS A 247 -8.96 4.80 -6.06
CA HIS A 247 -10.34 5.24 -6.30
C HIS A 247 -10.86 6.15 -5.17
N ASN A 248 -10.38 5.96 -3.94
CA ASN A 248 -10.89 6.67 -2.77
C ASN A 248 -9.98 7.80 -2.24
N GLY A 249 -8.73 7.87 -2.70
CA GLY A 249 -7.71 8.83 -2.29
C GLY A 249 -7.97 10.25 -2.81
N SER A 250 -8.79 10.37 -3.84
CA SER A 250 -9.21 11.64 -4.47
C SER A 250 -10.73 11.81 -4.42
N ARG A 251 -11.43 11.27 -3.40
CA ARG A 251 -12.86 11.55 -3.23
C ARG A 251 -13.06 13.05 -3.05
N ASP A 252 -13.87 13.63 -3.93
CA ASP A 252 -14.43 14.96 -3.71
C ASP A 252 -15.07 15.00 -2.33
N VAL A 253 -14.92 16.12 -1.62
CA VAL A 253 -15.58 16.26 -0.34
C VAL A 253 -17.09 16.25 -0.58
N ALA A 254 -17.81 15.45 0.21
CA ALA A 254 -19.26 15.38 0.18
C ALA A 254 -19.81 16.80 0.31
N ARG A 255 -20.72 17.17 -0.58
CA ARG A 255 -21.39 18.47 -0.55
C ARG A 255 -22.83 18.31 -0.09
N THR A 256 -23.35 19.29 0.63
CA THR A 256 -24.79 19.40 0.92
C THR A 256 -25.57 19.62 -0.37
N SER A 257 -26.91 19.51 -0.31
CA SER A 257 -27.78 19.90 -1.44
C SER A 257 -27.53 21.32 -1.95
N ASP A 258 -27.00 22.18 -1.09
CA ASP A 258 -26.70 23.60 -1.38
C ASP A 258 -25.26 23.81 -1.88
N GLY A 259 -24.49 22.73 -2.07
CA GLY A 259 -23.14 22.78 -2.62
C GLY A 259 -22.02 23.07 -1.61
N GLU A 260 -22.35 23.17 -0.31
CA GLU A 260 -21.38 23.40 0.76
C GLU A 260 -20.64 22.13 1.16
N VAL A 261 -19.37 22.29 1.52
CA VAL A 261 -18.48 21.18 1.87
C VAL A 261 -18.85 20.61 3.25
N CYS A 262 -19.17 19.33 3.32
CA CYS A 262 -19.50 18.64 4.56
C CYS A 262 -18.22 18.30 5.34
N TYR A 263 -18.22 18.56 6.64
CA TYR A 263 -17.14 18.19 7.54
C TYR A 263 -17.64 17.34 8.71
N ALA A 264 -16.83 16.37 9.16
CA ALA A 264 -17.10 15.55 10.32
C ALA A 264 -16.01 15.75 11.38
N VAL A 265 -16.47 15.84 12.63
CA VAL A 265 -15.61 15.83 13.80
C VAL A 265 -15.12 14.40 14.03
N ARG A 266 -13.80 14.18 13.95
CA ARG A 266 -13.17 12.93 14.35
C ARG A 266 -12.36 13.13 15.63
N TYR A 267 -12.27 12.07 16.43
CA TYR A 267 -11.51 12.05 17.68
C TYR A 267 -10.31 11.10 17.53
N PRO A 268 -9.12 11.59 17.10
CA PRO A 268 -7.97 10.74 16.90
C PRO A 268 -7.45 10.22 18.24
N ARG A 269 -7.12 8.92 18.31
CA ARG A 269 -6.64 8.26 19.55
C ARG A 269 -5.43 8.97 20.19
N PHE A 270 -4.55 9.57 19.39
CA PHE A 270 -3.37 10.27 19.90
C PHE A 270 -3.68 11.60 20.60
N ARG A 271 -4.87 12.18 20.40
CA ARG A 271 -5.27 13.45 21.03
C ARG A 271 -5.96 13.30 22.38
N LYS A 272 -6.05 12.08 22.94
CA LYS A 272 -6.61 11.80 24.28
C LYS A 272 -7.89 12.61 24.60
N GLY A 273 -8.85 12.64 23.68
CA GLY A 273 -10.11 13.38 23.83
C GLY A 273 -10.25 14.64 22.97
N GLY A 274 -9.16 15.12 22.35
CA GLY A 274 -9.24 16.21 21.37
C GLY A 274 -9.83 15.77 20.02
N TRP A 275 -10.45 16.71 19.31
CA TRP A 275 -11.04 16.48 18.00
C TRP A 275 -10.25 17.12 16.86
N VAL A 276 -10.52 16.67 15.64
CA VAL A 276 -10.07 17.23 14.37
C VAL A 276 -11.26 17.21 13.43
N VAL A 277 -11.55 18.35 12.82
CA VAL A 277 -12.54 18.45 11.74
C VAL A 277 -11.87 17.94 10.47
N ARG A 278 -12.49 16.95 9.83
CA ARG A 278 -12.05 16.45 8.52
C ARG A 278 -13.19 16.57 7.52
N PRO A 279 -12.89 16.89 6.25
CA PRO A 279 -13.87 16.80 5.18
C PRO A 279 -14.49 15.39 5.16
N VAL A 280 -15.80 15.32 4.97
CA VAL A 280 -16.53 14.06 4.80
C VAL A 280 -16.34 13.63 3.37
N ASN A 281 -15.72 12.48 3.13
CA ASN A 281 -15.72 11.88 1.80
C ASN A 281 -17.02 11.08 1.62
N PRO A 282 -17.75 11.22 0.49
CA PRO A 282 -18.98 10.50 0.21
C PRO A 282 -18.75 8.98 0.19
#